data_AF-A0A6B3D0U8-F1
#
_entry.id   AF-A0A6B3D0U8-F1
#
_cell.length_a   1.000
_cell.length_b   1.000
_cell.length_c   1.000
_cell.angle_alpha   90.00
_cell.angle_beta   90.00
_cell.angle_gamma   90.00
#
_symmetry.space_group_name_H-M   'P 1'
#
loop_
_entity.id
_entity.type
_entity.pdbx_description
1 polymer ?
#
loop_
_entity_poly.entity_id
_entity_poly.type
_entity_poly.pdbx_seq_one_letter_code
_entity_poly.pdbx_strand_id
1 'polypeptide(L)'
;SGVPLIVVTARGSELDRVLGLQAGADDYLVKPYGFRELMARIDAVMRRVRIQSRQGPAIDHGPLHIDVNSREVCVDGHGVDLTRKEFDLLCLLASHPDTVISRKRLLQQVW
;
A
#
# COMPACT_ATOMS: atom_id res chain seq x y z
N SER A 1 3.43 -12.50 4.44
CA SER A 1 2.37 -11.50 4.71
C SER A 1 3.00 -10.25 5.29
N GLY A 2 2.70 -9.07 4.74
CA GLY A 2 3.18 -7.77 5.23
C GLY A 2 2.15 -7.05 6.12
N VAL A 3 1.46 -7.80 6.97
CA VAL A 3 0.46 -7.23 7.89
C VAL A 3 1.20 -6.72 9.13
N PRO A 4 1.02 -5.46 9.53
CA PRO A 4 1.72 -4.92 10.69
C PRO A 4 1.29 -5.57 11.99
N LEU A 5 2.25 -5.84 12.88
CA LEU A 5 2.04 -6.52 14.16
C LEU A 5 2.60 -5.69 15.33
N ILE A 6 1.72 -5.32 16.26
CA ILE A 6 2.11 -4.71 17.54
C ILE A 6 1.81 -5.70 18.66
N VAL A 7 2.82 -6.07 19.42
CA VAL A 7 2.66 -6.97 20.58
C VAL A 7 2.37 -6.14 21.81
N VAL A 8 1.29 -6.47 22.53
CA VAL A 8 0.85 -5.76 23.72
C VAL A 8 0.74 -6.72 24.90
N THR A 9 1.55 -6.51 25.95
CA THR A 9 1.68 -7.50 27.04
C THR A 9 2.05 -6.89 28.38
N ALA A 10 1.90 -7.63 29.47
CA ALA A 10 2.41 -7.26 30.80
C ALA A 10 3.88 -7.66 31.00
N ARG A 11 4.46 -8.43 30.08
CA ARG A 11 5.88 -8.83 30.12
C ARG A 11 6.75 -7.64 29.71
N GLY A 12 7.47 -7.08 30.67
CA GLY A 12 8.20 -5.82 30.51
C GLY A 12 9.71 -5.94 30.53
N SER A 13 10.27 -7.16 30.62
CA SER A 13 11.73 -7.30 30.64
C SER A 13 12.33 -6.89 29.30
N GLU A 14 13.58 -6.45 29.33
CA GLU A 14 14.32 -6.14 28.11
C GLU A 14 14.40 -7.36 27.18
N LEU A 15 14.66 -8.54 27.74
CA LEU A 15 14.69 -9.81 27.00
C LEU A 15 13.37 -10.10 26.29
N ASP A 16 12.22 -9.92 26.95
CA ASP A 16 10.92 -10.16 26.33
C ASP A 16 10.66 -9.24 25.14
N ARG A 17 11.10 -7.98 25.22
CA ARG A 17 10.96 -6.98 24.15
C ARG A 17 11.86 -7.34 22.97
N VAL A 18 13.11 -7.69 23.24
CA VAL A 18 14.08 -8.10 22.20
C VAL A 18 13.57 -9.34 21.46
N LEU A 19 13.14 -10.37 22.20
CA LEU A 19 12.61 -11.60 21.61
C LEU A 19 11.34 -11.35 20.80
N GLY A 20 10.43 -10.51 21.28
CA GLY A 20 9.21 -10.16 20.55
C GLY A 20 9.48 -9.46 19.22
N LEU A 21 10.45 -8.54 19.20
CA LEU A 21 10.86 -7.85 17.97
C LEU A 21 11.59 -8.81 17.01
N GLN A 22 12.49 -9.65 17.51
CA GLN A 22 13.19 -10.66 16.71
C GLN A 22 12.25 -11.72 16.11
N ALA A 23 11.14 -12.02 16.80
CA ALA A 23 10.09 -12.90 16.31
C ALA A 23 9.22 -12.28 15.20
N GLY A 24 9.45 -11.01 14.83
CA GLY A 24 8.80 -10.34 13.72
C GLY A 24 7.71 -9.33 14.09
N ALA A 25 7.68 -8.86 15.35
CA ALA A 25 6.82 -7.73 15.71
C ALA A 25 7.40 -6.39 15.18
N ASP A 26 6.53 -5.52 14.67
CA ASP A 26 6.91 -4.17 14.23
C ASP A 26 7.04 -3.18 15.40
N ASP A 27 6.33 -3.45 16.50
CA ASP A 27 6.45 -2.75 17.77
C ASP A 27 6.05 -3.66 18.96
N TYR A 28 6.51 -3.30 20.15
CA TYR A 28 6.27 -4.02 21.40
C TYR A 28 5.93 -3.04 22.53
N LEU A 29 4.75 -3.20 23.13
CA LEU A 29 4.19 -2.31 24.14
C LEU A 29 3.88 -3.05 25.45
N VAL A 30 4.39 -2.51 26.55
CA VAL A 30 4.23 -3.08 27.90
C VAL A 30 3.09 -2.37 28.63
N LYS A 31 2.24 -3.11 29.32
CA LYS A 31 1.18 -2.58 30.21
C LYS A 31 1.77 -2.11 31.55
N PRO A 32 1.27 -1.01 32.14
CA PRO A 32 0.19 -0.16 31.65
C PRO A 32 0.69 0.88 30.62
N TYR A 33 -0.13 1.15 29.60
CA TYR A 33 0.13 2.19 28.60
C TYR A 33 -1.05 3.15 28.51
N GLY A 34 -0.79 4.38 28.07
CA GLY A 34 -1.82 5.36 27.80
C GLY A 34 -2.47 5.16 26.43
N PHE A 35 -3.74 5.56 26.27
CA PHE A 35 -4.42 5.51 24.97
C PHE A 35 -3.66 6.32 23.90
N ARG A 36 -3.16 7.52 24.25
CA ARG A 36 -2.36 8.35 23.35
C ARG A 36 -1.06 7.69 22.90
N GLU A 37 -0.42 6.91 23.77
CA GLU A 37 0.80 6.17 23.43
C GLU A 37 0.49 5.07 22.43
N LEU A 38 -0.56 4.28 22.68
CA LEU A 38 -0.99 3.23 21.76
C LEU A 38 -1.32 3.81 20.37
N MET A 39 -2.07 4.92 20.33
CA MET A 39 -2.41 5.59 19.07
C MET A 39 -1.16 6.07 18.32
N ALA A 40 -0.22 6.72 19.02
CA ALA A 40 1.03 7.19 18.40
C ALA A 40 1.87 6.04 17.82
N ARG A 41 1.89 4.87 18.48
CA ARG A 41 2.59 3.66 18.01
C ARG A 41 1.93 3.03 16.81
N ILE A 42 0.59 2.94 16.81
CA ILE A 42 -0.19 2.51 15.64
C ILE A 42 0.14 3.43 14.45
N ASP A 43 0.08 4.74 14.63
CA ASP A 43 0.37 5.71 13.57
C ASP A 43 1.81 5.58 13.05
N ALA A 44 2.78 5.32 13.93
CA ALA A 44 4.18 5.14 13.57
C ALA A 44 4.40 3.86 12.72
N VAL A 45 3.79 2.74 13.11
CA VAL A 45 3.84 1.48 12.35
C VAL A 45 3.14 1.64 10.99
N MET A 46 1.95 2.24 10.98
CA MET A 46 1.19 2.50 9.75
C MET A 46 1.91 3.46 8.79
N ARG A 47 2.72 4.41 9.30
CA ARG A 47 3.53 5.28 8.43
C ARG A 47 4.54 4.48 7.61
N ARG A 48 5.12 3.41 8.16
CA ARG A 48 6.08 2.55 7.43
C ARG A 48 5.38 1.76 6.32
N VAL A 49 4.19 1.24 6.60
CA VAL A 49 3.31 0.64 5.59
C VAL A 49 2.99 1.65 4.49
N ARG A 50 2.66 2.89 4.87
CA ARG A 50 2.35 3.95 3.91
C ARG A 50 3.55 4.41 3.09
N ILE A 51 4.76 4.29 3.60
CA ILE A 51 5.99 4.56 2.83
C ILE A 51 6.24 3.42 1.84
N GLN A 52 6.02 2.16 2.24
CA GLN A 52 6.04 1.02 1.33
C GLN A 52 4.90 1.09 0.29
N SER A 53 3.74 1.65 0.65
CA SER A 53 2.60 1.87 -0.25
C SER A 53 2.61 3.21 -0.99
N ARG A 54 3.59 4.09 -0.71
CA ARG A 54 3.83 5.33 -1.47
C ARG A 54 4.54 5.05 -2.79
N GLN A 55 5.00 3.81 -2.98
CA GLN A 55 4.89 3.17 -4.26
C GLN A 55 3.45 2.61 -4.38
N GLY A 56 2.51 3.47 -4.76
CA GLY A 56 1.42 2.92 -5.60
C GLY A 56 2.09 2.39 -6.86
N PRO A 57 1.57 1.32 -7.50
CA PRO A 57 2.20 0.81 -8.69
C PRO A 57 2.16 1.91 -9.74
N ALA A 58 3.26 2.64 -9.90
CA ALA A 58 3.48 3.41 -11.09
C ALA A 58 3.62 2.36 -12.19
N ILE A 59 2.76 2.45 -13.20
CA ILE A 59 2.81 1.53 -14.33
C ILE A 59 3.57 2.23 -15.44
N ASP A 60 4.77 1.75 -15.72
CA ASP A 60 5.63 2.22 -16.80
C ASP A 60 5.59 1.25 -17.98
N HIS A 61 5.16 1.73 -19.15
CA HIS A 61 5.16 0.99 -20.41
C HIS A 61 5.72 1.85 -21.54
N GLY A 62 7.02 1.76 -21.78
CA GLY A 62 7.69 2.61 -22.76
C GLY A 62 7.48 4.09 -22.43
N PRO A 63 6.84 4.89 -23.30
CA PRO A 63 6.59 6.31 -23.05
C PRO A 63 5.43 6.56 -22.06
N LEU A 64 4.62 5.54 -21.75
CA LEU A 64 3.47 5.65 -20.88
C LEU A 64 3.87 5.52 -19.40
N HIS A 65 3.45 6.50 -18.60
CA HIS A 65 3.57 6.51 -17.15
C HIS A 65 2.18 6.71 -16.53
N ILE A 66 1.81 5.88 -15.56
CA ILE A 66 0.54 5.98 -14.84
C ILE A 66 0.82 6.01 -13.34
N ASP A 67 0.48 7.12 -12.66
CA ASP A 67 0.41 7.15 -11.21
C ASP A 67 -1.01 6.76 -10.77
N VAL A 68 -1.15 5.53 -10.27
CA VAL A 68 -2.44 4.98 -9.84
C VAL A 68 -3.02 5.71 -8.64
N ASN A 69 -2.19 6.32 -7.80
CA ASN A 69 -2.64 7.03 -6.60
C ASN A 69 -3.17 8.43 -6.92
N SER A 70 -2.42 9.22 -7.71
CA SER A 70 -2.85 10.56 -8.12
C SER A 70 -3.87 10.52 -9.26
N ARG A 71 -3.99 9.36 -9.93
CA ARG A 71 -4.77 9.16 -11.14
C ARG A 71 -4.29 10.04 -12.30
N GLU A 72 -2.99 10.25 -12.36
CA GLU A 72 -2.34 11.00 -13.42
C GLU A 72 -1.72 10.05 -14.44
N VAL A 73 -1.80 10.43 -15.71
CA VAL A 73 -1.24 9.68 -16.83
C VAL A 73 -0.39 10.62 -17.65
N CYS A 74 0.81 10.19 -18.01
CA CYS A 74 1.69 10.91 -18.91
C CYS A 74 2.13 9.99 -20.06
N VAL A 75 2.26 10.55 -21.26
CA VAL A 75 2.91 9.91 -22.41
C VAL A 75 4.04 10.81 -22.87
N ASP A 76 5.26 10.29 -22.92
CA ASP A 76 6.47 11.09 -23.21
C ASP A 76 6.60 12.32 -22.30
N GLY A 77 6.21 12.17 -21.03
CA GLY A 77 6.22 13.25 -20.04
C GLY A 77 5.10 14.31 -20.20
N HIS A 78 4.20 14.15 -21.16
CA HIS A 78 3.06 15.06 -21.35
C HIS A 78 1.81 14.47 -20.70
N GLY A 79 1.16 15.27 -19.84
CA GLY A 79 -0.07 14.87 -19.15
C GLY A 79 -1.21 14.59 -20.13
N VAL A 80 -1.96 13.51 -19.86
CA VAL A 80 -3.14 13.10 -20.63
C VAL A 80 -4.36 13.16 -19.72
N ASP A 81 -5.29 14.04 -20.05
CA ASP A 81 -6.57 14.12 -19.36
C ASP A 81 -7.47 12.96 -19.78
N LEU A 82 -7.88 12.16 -18.80
CA LEU A 82 -8.75 11.02 -19.00
C LEU A 82 -10.01 11.17 -18.14
N THR A 83 -11.15 10.72 -18.68
CA THR A 83 -12.33 10.49 -17.84
C THR A 83 -12.05 9.37 -16.83
N ARG A 84 -12.86 9.30 -15.78
CA ARG A 84 -12.75 8.24 -14.76
C ARG A 84 -12.71 6.83 -15.38
N LYS A 85 -13.59 6.56 -16.36
CA LYS A 85 -13.72 5.25 -17.00
C LYS A 85 -12.54 4.92 -17.92
N GLU A 86 -12.03 5.91 -18.64
CA GLU A 86 -10.83 5.74 -19.48
C GLU A 86 -9.60 5.44 -18.63
N PHE A 87 -9.45 6.15 -17.51
CA PHE A 87 -8.38 5.88 -16.55
C PHE A 87 -8.47 4.46 -15.98
N ASP A 88 -9.66 4.06 -15.49
CA ASP A 88 -9.87 2.74 -14.89
C ASP A 88 -9.60 1.62 -15.92
N LEU A 89 -10.02 1.81 -17.17
CA LEU A 89 -9.77 0.89 -18.28
C LEU A 89 -8.27 0.80 -18.62
N LEU A 90 -7.59 1.94 -18.73
CA LEU A 90 -6.16 2.01 -19.03
C LEU A 90 -5.35 1.33 -17.93
N CYS A 91 -5.63 1.62 -16.66
CA CYS A 91 -4.98 0.97 -15.53
C CYS A 91 -5.16 -0.55 -15.55
N LEU A 92 -6.37 -1.02 -15.86
CA LEU A 92 -6.67 -2.45 -15.92
C LEU A 92 -5.85 -3.17 -16.99
N LEU A 93 -5.78 -2.58 -18.19
CA LEU A 93 -4.99 -3.11 -19.30
C LEU A 93 -3.49 -3.05 -19.00
N ALA A 94 -3.01 -1.92 -18.50
CA ALA A 94 -1.60 -1.67 -18.21
C ALA A 94 -1.08 -2.55 -17.05
N SER A 95 -1.95 -2.96 -16.13
CA SER A 95 -1.61 -3.89 -15.03
C SER A 95 -1.48 -5.36 -15.49
N HIS A 96 -1.96 -5.70 -16.68
CA HIS A 96 -1.91 -7.06 -17.24
C HIS A 96 -1.36 -7.03 -18.68
N PRO A 97 -0.10 -6.56 -18.87
CA PRO A 97 0.52 -6.59 -20.19
C PRO A 97 0.50 -8.02 -20.73
N ASP A 98 0.23 -8.18 -22.02
CA ASP A 98 0.17 -9.46 -22.74
C ASP A 98 -1.02 -10.38 -22.43
N THR A 99 -1.99 -9.93 -21.63
CA THR A 99 -3.21 -10.70 -21.36
C THR A 99 -4.38 -10.19 -22.20
N VAL A 100 -4.99 -11.07 -22.99
CA VAL A 100 -6.27 -10.75 -23.67
C VAL A 100 -7.40 -10.72 -22.64
N ILE A 101 -7.97 -9.53 -22.41
CA ILE A 101 -9.11 -9.34 -21.50
C ILE A 101 -10.41 -9.32 -22.34
N SER A 102 -11.35 -10.22 -22.01
CA SER A 102 -12.62 -10.28 -22.71
C SER A 102 -13.50 -9.06 -22.41
N ARG A 103 -14.33 -8.66 -23.38
CA ARG A 103 -15.28 -7.55 -23.22
C ARG A 103 -16.19 -7.71 -22.00
N LYS A 104 -16.66 -8.94 -21.73
CA LYS A 104 -17.51 -9.23 -20.56
C LYS A 104 -16.78 -8.93 -19.25
N ARG A 105 -15.49 -9.31 -19.16
CA ARG A 105 -14.67 -9.08 -17.97
C ARG A 105 -14.34 -7.60 -17.78
N LEU A 106 -14.03 -6.87 -18.87
CA LEU A 106 -13.85 -5.42 -18.84
C LEU A 106 -15.07 -4.70 -18.28
N LEU A 107 -16.27 -5.06 -18.77
CA LEU A 107 -17.51 -4.46 -18.29
C LEU A 107 -17.78 -4.72 -16.80
N GLN A 108 -17.41 -5.89 -16.27
CA GLN A 108 -17.62 -6.21 -14.84
C GLN A 108 -16.64 -5.50 -13.89
N GLN A 109 -15.46 -5.11 -14.39
CA GLN A 109 -14.40 -4.54 -13.56
C GLN A 109 -14.35 -3.01 -13.61
N VAL A 110 -14.77 -2.41 -14.72
CA VAL A 110 -14.75 -0.95 -14.91
C VAL A 110 -16.14 -0.34 -14.74
N TRP A 111 -17.23 -1.07 -15.00
CA TRP A 111 -18.62 -0.62 -14.81
C TRP A 111 -19.34 -1.36 -13.71
#